data_AF-A0AAQ3TZB2-F1
#
_entry.id   AF-A0AAQ3TZB2-F1
#
_cell.length_a   1.000
_cell.length_b   1.000
_cell.length_c   1.000
_cell.angle_alpha   90.00
_cell.angle_beta   90.00
_cell.angle_gamma   90.00
#
_symmetry.space_group_name_H-M   'P 1'
#
loop_
_entity.id
_entity.type
_entity.pdbx_description
1 polymer ?
#
loop_
_entity_poly.entity_id
_entity_poly.type
_entity_poly.pdbx_seq_one_letter_code
_entity_poly.pdbx_strand_id
1 'polypeptide(L)'
;MTCFMSRNSRIIDTSQIQIQPDLTYEEKPIKILDQKQRSTRRRTINFYKVQWSNHSEEEATWEQEEFLRTKYPGFLPSTSN
;
A
#
# COMPACT_ATOMS: atom_id res chain seq x y z
N MET A 1 36.78 -29.10 -10.60
CA MET A 1 36.36 -28.21 -9.51
C MET A 1 35.73 -26.95 -10.11
N THR A 2 34.47 -26.67 -9.74
CA THR A 2 33.80 -25.35 -9.56
C THR A 2 34.02 -24.25 -10.62
N CYS A 3 33.03 -23.52 -11.14
CA CYS A 3 31.70 -23.19 -10.66
C CYS A 3 30.94 -22.56 -11.84
N PHE A 4 29.69 -23.00 -12.08
CA PHE A 4 28.75 -22.29 -12.95
C PHE A 4 28.44 -20.93 -12.33
N MET A 5 28.96 -19.85 -12.92
CA MET A 5 28.47 -18.50 -12.62
C MET A 5 27.08 -18.35 -13.26
N SER A 6 26.06 -18.90 -12.61
CA SER A 6 24.67 -18.56 -12.90
C SER A 6 24.48 -17.10 -12.50
N ARG A 7 24.60 -16.21 -13.48
CA ARG A 7 24.35 -14.79 -13.34
C ARG A 7 22.85 -14.64 -13.12
N ASN A 8 22.42 -14.64 -11.86
CA ASN A 8 21.07 -14.28 -11.45
C ASN A 8 20.84 -12.79 -11.82
N SER A 9 20.54 -12.54 -13.09
CA SER A 9 19.93 -11.29 -13.52
C SER A 9 18.51 -11.31 -12.99
N ARG A 10 18.30 -10.69 -11.82
CA ARG A 10 16.96 -10.31 -11.38
C ARG A 10 16.49 -9.24 -12.36
N ILE A 11 15.81 -9.67 -13.41
CA ILE A 11 15.05 -8.78 -14.28
C ILE A 11 13.90 -8.27 -13.40
N ILE A 12 14.04 -7.03 -12.94
CA ILE A 12 12.95 -6.32 -12.28
C ILE A 12 12.03 -5.91 -13.44
N ASP A 13 10.87 -6.54 -13.52
CA ASP A 13 9.86 -6.26 -14.53
C ASP A 13 9.27 -4.87 -14.24
N THR A 14 9.86 -3.83 -14.83
CA THR A 14 9.45 -2.43 -14.64
C THR A 14 8.22 -2.05 -15.48
N SER A 15 7.57 -3.03 -16.12
CA SER A 15 6.46 -2.83 -17.06
C SER A 15 5.19 -2.25 -16.44
N GLN A 16 5.11 -2.15 -15.11
CA GLN A 16 3.95 -1.60 -14.39
C GLN A 16 4.09 -0.15 -13.92
N ILE A 17 5.26 0.49 -14.10
CA ILE A 17 5.45 1.86 -13.61
C ILE A 17 4.96 2.84 -14.69
N GLN A 18 3.71 3.28 -14.59
CA GLN A 18 3.20 4.42 -15.35
C GLN A 18 3.84 5.71 -14.84
N ILE A 19 5.01 6.05 -15.39
CA ILE A 19 5.72 7.29 -15.12
C ILE A 19 4.97 8.45 -15.78
N GLN A 20 4.35 9.33 -15.00
CA GLN A 20 3.87 10.60 -15.52
C GLN A 20 5.06 11.46 -15.97
N PRO A 21 4.94 12.22 -17.08
CA PRO A 21 6.04 12.96 -17.68
C PRO A 21 6.61 14.09 -16.81
N ASP A 22 5.96 14.42 -15.70
CA ASP A 22 6.37 15.39 -14.68
C ASP A 22 7.24 14.77 -13.55
N LEU A 23 7.49 13.44 -13.59
CA LEU A 23 8.15 12.65 -12.54
C LEU A 23 7.46 12.75 -11.16
N THR A 24 6.28 13.36 -11.07
CA THR A 24 5.49 13.45 -9.85
C THR A 24 4.40 12.39 -9.87
N TYR A 25 4.56 11.38 -9.01
CA TYR A 25 3.57 10.33 -8.85
C TYR A 25 2.65 10.67 -7.69
N GLU A 26 1.36 10.86 -7.97
CA GLU A 26 0.34 10.90 -6.93
C GLU A 26 0.06 9.47 -6.44
N GLU A 27 0.59 9.09 -5.27
CA GLU A 27 0.23 7.84 -4.60
C GLU A 27 -1.25 7.86 -4.23
N LYS A 28 -2.07 7.07 -4.94
CA LYS A 28 -3.50 6.93 -4.64
C LYS A 28 -3.78 5.57 -4.01
N PRO A 29 -4.65 5.50 -3.00
CA PRO A 29 -5.04 4.23 -2.42
C PRO A 29 -5.92 3.48 -3.44
N ILE A 30 -5.46 2.32 -3.92
CA ILE A 30 -6.19 1.48 -4.88
C ILE A 30 -7.18 0.60 -4.15
N LYS A 31 -6.71 -0.15 -3.15
CA LYS A 31 -7.53 -1.14 -2.45
C LYS A 31 -7.10 -1.32 -1.01
N ILE A 32 -8.00 -1.84 -0.21
CA ILE A 32 -7.69 -2.31 1.14
C ILE A 32 -7.37 -3.81 1.02
N LEU A 33 -6.18 -4.20 1.44
CA LEU A 33 -5.74 -5.59 1.48
C LEU A 33 -6.17 -6.30 2.76
N ASP A 34 -6.14 -5.59 3.88
CA ASP A 34 -6.42 -6.14 5.20
C ASP A 34 -6.90 -5.04 6.14
N GLN A 35 -7.57 -5.41 7.22
CA GLN A 35 -8.02 -4.51 8.26
C GLN A 35 -7.69 -5.07 9.64
N LYS A 36 -7.21 -4.21 10.53
CA LYS A 36 -6.83 -4.58 11.87
C LYS A 36 -7.34 -3.58 12.87
N GLN A 37 -8.14 -4.05 13.81
CA GLN A 37 -8.60 -3.25 14.92
C GLN A 37 -7.67 -3.42 16.12
N ARG A 38 -7.26 -2.30 16.71
CA ARG A 38 -6.54 -2.27 18.00
C ARG A 38 -7.39 -1.53 19.02
N SER A 39 -7.90 -2.27 19.99
CA SER A 39 -8.49 -1.69 21.19
C SER A 39 -7.39 -1.32 22.19
N THR A 40 -7.41 -0.08 22.63
CA THR A 40 -6.65 0.43 23.78
C THR A 40 -7.62 0.67 24.93
N ARG A 41 -7.13 0.76 26.16
CA ARG A 41 -7.95 1.01 27.37
C ARG A 41 -8.94 2.19 27.25
N ARG A 42 -8.70 3.14 26.34
CA ARG A 42 -9.50 4.37 26.17
C ARG A 42 -10.20 4.49 24.81
N ARG A 43 -9.75 3.78 23.77
CA ARG A 43 -10.27 3.94 22.41
C ARG A 43 -9.96 2.73 21.54
N THR A 44 -10.80 2.52 20.54
CA THR A 44 -10.59 1.53 19.49
C THR A 44 -10.09 2.22 18.23
N ILE A 45 -8.96 1.79 17.70
CA ILE A 45 -8.32 2.36 16.50
C ILE A 45 -8.33 1.29 15.42
N ASN A 46 -8.90 1.60 14.27
CA ASN A 46 -8.86 0.74 13.09
C ASN A 46 -7.67 1.13 12.21
N PHE A 47 -6.94 0.12 11.75
CA PHE A 47 -5.87 0.21 10.78
C PHE A 47 -6.29 -0.53 9.53
N TYR A 48 -5.96 0.01 8.37
CA TYR A 48 -6.21 -0.60 7.07
C TYR A 48 -4.88 -0.76 6.35
N LYS A 49 -4.62 -1.98 5.87
CA LYS A 49 -3.51 -2.24 4.97
C LYS A 49 -3.92 -1.74 3.59
N VAL A 50 -3.31 -0.66 3.12
CA VAL A 50 -3.69 0.03 1.90
C VAL A 50 -2.68 -0.27 0.79
N GLN A 51 -3.19 -0.75 -0.33
CA GLN A 51 -2.46 -0.82 -1.58
C GLN A 51 -2.37 0.56 -2.19
N TRP A 52 -1.16 1.01 -2.48
CA TRP A 52 -0.93 2.26 -3.21
C TRP A 52 -0.73 1.99 -4.70
N SER A 53 -1.03 2.98 -5.52
CA SER A 53 -0.92 2.88 -6.98
C SER A 53 0.49 2.68 -7.51
N ASN A 54 1.50 3.12 -6.77
CA ASN A 54 2.90 3.02 -7.19
C ASN A 54 3.58 1.74 -6.72
N HIS A 55 2.93 1.01 -5.80
CA HIS A 55 3.53 -0.07 -5.04
C HIS A 55 2.83 -1.37 -5.37
N SER A 56 3.53 -2.48 -5.17
CA SER A 56 2.97 -3.84 -5.24
C SER A 56 2.28 -4.23 -3.92
N GLU A 57 1.59 -5.37 -3.87
CA GLU A 57 0.91 -5.87 -2.64
C GLU A 57 1.85 -6.10 -1.45
N GLU A 58 3.12 -6.31 -1.74
CA GLU A 58 4.18 -6.51 -0.77
C GLU A 58 4.58 -5.19 -0.08
N GLU A 59 4.41 -4.07 -0.77
CA GLU A 59 4.79 -2.71 -0.35
C GLU A 59 3.62 -1.93 0.28
N ALA A 60 2.44 -2.55 0.40
CA ALA A 60 1.28 -1.93 1.02
C ALA A 60 1.53 -1.55 2.50
N THR A 61 1.14 -0.33 2.87
CA THR A 61 1.36 0.23 4.22
C THR A 61 0.12 0.08 5.10
N TRP A 62 0.33 0.14 6.42
CA TRP A 62 -0.76 0.13 7.40
C TRP A 62 -1.10 1.56 7.80
N GLU A 63 -2.24 2.07 7.34
CA GLU A 63 -2.71 3.41 7.66
C GLU A 63 -3.87 3.40 8.66
N GLN A 64 -4.01 4.48 9.42
CA GLN A 64 -5.13 4.65 10.35
C GLN A 64 -6.40 5.08 9.63
N GLU A 65 -7.56 4.68 10.15
CA GLU A 65 -8.86 5.11 9.66
C GLU A 65 -8.97 6.63 9.54
N GLU A 66 -8.52 7.36 10.56
CA GLU A 66 -8.58 8.83 10.60
C GLU A 66 -7.75 9.48 9.49
N PHE A 67 -6.56 8.94 9.21
CA PHE A 67 -5.71 9.41 8.12
C PHE A 67 -6.40 9.22 6.77
N LEU A 68 -6.95 8.03 6.52
CA LEU A 68 -7.65 7.73 5.27
C LEU A 68 -8.93 8.55 5.12
N ARG A 69 -9.70 8.77 6.20
CA ARG A 69 -10.88 9.64 6.16
C ARG A 69 -10.55 11.10 5.89
N THR A 70 -9.41 11.58 6.40
CA THR A 70 -8.96 12.97 6.23
C THR A 70 -8.35 13.22 4.85
N LYS A 71 -7.47 12.31 4.39
CA LYS A 71 -6.75 12.43 3.11
C LYS A 71 -7.57 11.95 1.91
N TYR A 72 -8.38 10.92 2.11
CA TYR A 72 -9.15 10.24 1.06
C TYR A 72 -10.61 10.06 1.51
N PRO A 73 -11.37 11.16 1.62
CA PRO A 73 -12.77 11.09 2.04
C PRO A 73 -13.57 10.21 1.07
N GLY A 74 -14.30 9.23 1.61
CA GLY A 74 -15.09 8.28 0.82
C GLY A 74 -14.34 7.02 0.37
N PHE A 75 -13.02 6.92 0.60
CA PHE A 75 -12.28 5.68 0.30
C PHE A 75 -12.66 4.54 1.24
N LEU A 76 -12.80 4.84 2.54
CA LEU A 76 -13.25 3.87 3.51
C LEU A 76 -14.78 3.84 3.56
N PRO A 77 -15.42 2.65 3.67
CA PRO A 77 -16.84 2.58 3.96
C PRO A 77 -17.10 3.35 5.26
N SER A 78 -18.18 4.14 5.29
CA SER A 78 -18.69 4.69 6.53
C SER A 78 -18.95 3.52 7.48
N THR A 79 -18.24 3.48 8.60
CA THR A 79 -18.55 2.61 9.73
C THR A 79 -19.90 3.07 10.27
N SER A 80 -20.98 2.70 9.60
CA SER A 80 -22.33 2.80 10.15
C SER A 80 -22.41 1.79 11.28
N ASN A 81 -22.61 2.29 12.50
CA ASN A 81 -22.86 1.51 13.71
C ASN A 81 -24.04 0.56 13.57
#